data_AF-A0A165EZ00-F1
#
_entry.id   AF-A0A165EZ00-F1
#
_cell.length_a   1.000
_cell.length_b   1.000
_cell.length_c   1.000
_cell.angle_alpha   90.00
_cell.angle_beta   90.00
_cell.angle_gamma   90.00
#
_symmetry.space_group_name_H-M   'P 1'
#
loop_
_entity.id
_entity.type
_entity.pdbx_description
1 polymer ?
#
loop_
_entity_poly.entity_id
_entity_poly.type
_entity_poly.pdbx_seq_one_letter_code
_entity_poly.pdbx_strand_id
1 'polypeptide(L)'
;MQNLLDRIERMREFGPEFIDITWNAGGRTSELTSELVRCCQRDLGIETCMHLTCTNMPAEKVDIALKEAKQWGCRNVLALRGDPPFGQEQWTKTEGGFEHGIDLVKHIREDHGDYFDIAVAGFPEAQNRPDRDIEMKYLKEKVDAGVNFIFTQMFWDVDLFITWVKAVRAAGITIPIVPGIMPIQTWNGFQRATSLAKITIPDSLLAKLEPYKNDDEKVREIGTQIVADMCRKILAADIGIRGLHFYTMNLERGTRMLLEALNFVPHIEVVRPLPWRQALTPTRRGENIRPIFWANRVKSYIHRTENWDEYPNGRFGDSRSPAYGELDGYGIWIKQTPEEGRKIWGEPKTFDDVCKLFSKFCNGELKSLPWSDTAPASETTVISTELARLNELGYLTINSQPAVNGAKSTDPVHGWGPRNGYVYQKAYLEFFVDKKKFEELVLRIERDPMITYYAIDKHGNLRTNNHSDGPNAVTWGVFAGKEIIQPTIVEAVSFLAWKDEAFELGMQWSRIYEPGSVSRKLLESIMETFYLVNIVHNDFQDPQAVFAAFGLETKKANGTANGGAH
;
A
#
# COMPACT_ATOMS: atom_id res chain seq x y z
N MET A 1 -4.60 -9.08 -12.34
CA MET A 1 -4.61 -7.83 -11.57
C MET A 1 -4.00 -8.00 -10.17
N GLN A 2 -4.50 -8.92 -9.34
CA GLN A 2 -4.05 -9.07 -7.94
C GLN A 2 -2.52 -9.21 -7.75
N ASN A 3 -1.85 -10.05 -8.55
CA ASN A 3 -0.39 -10.21 -8.48
C ASN A 3 0.39 -8.90 -8.71
N LEU A 4 -0.15 -7.97 -9.51
CA LEU A 4 0.46 -6.66 -9.76
C LEU A 4 0.23 -5.73 -8.56
N LEU A 5 -0.98 -5.68 -8.01
CA LEU A 5 -1.28 -4.89 -6.82
C LEU A 5 -0.44 -5.33 -5.61
N ASP A 6 -0.32 -6.64 -5.38
CA ASP A 6 0.54 -7.18 -4.32
C ASP A 6 2.02 -6.81 -4.54
N ARG A 7 2.46 -6.67 -5.80
CA ARG A 7 3.81 -6.24 -6.14
C ARG A 7 4.01 -4.74 -5.92
N ILE A 8 3.05 -3.92 -6.34
CA ILE A 8 3.05 -2.47 -6.10
C ILE A 8 3.14 -2.21 -4.59
N GLU A 9 2.37 -2.95 -3.79
CA GLU A 9 2.40 -2.86 -2.33
C GLU A 9 3.79 -3.16 -1.75
N ARG A 10 4.48 -4.23 -2.21
CA ARG A 10 5.86 -4.51 -1.80
C ARG A 10 6.84 -3.44 -2.28
N MET A 11 6.70 -2.98 -3.52
CA MET A 11 7.62 -1.99 -4.10
C MET A 11 7.44 -0.58 -3.53
N ARG A 12 6.30 -0.28 -2.91
CA ARG A 12 6.07 0.94 -2.13
C ARG A 12 7.09 1.11 -1.01
N GLU A 13 7.58 0.02 -0.44
CA GLU A 13 8.59 0.04 0.63
C GLU A 13 9.92 0.64 0.17
N PHE A 14 10.16 0.76 -1.14
CA PHE A 14 11.31 1.47 -1.69
C PHE A 14 11.14 3.00 -1.74
N GLY A 15 10.02 3.54 -1.24
CA GLY A 15 9.77 4.97 -1.17
C GLY A 15 9.76 5.71 -2.52
N PRO A 16 9.07 5.22 -3.57
CA PRO A 16 8.93 5.97 -4.80
C PRO A 16 8.14 7.26 -4.59
N GLU A 17 8.51 8.34 -5.28
CA GLU A 17 7.75 9.60 -5.28
C GLU A 17 6.35 9.40 -5.87
N PHE A 18 6.25 8.65 -6.97
CA PHE A 18 5.01 8.20 -7.59
C PHE A 18 5.30 6.98 -8.50
N ILE A 19 4.25 6.34 -9.00
CA ILE A 19 4.33 5.22 -9.96
C ILE A 19 3.60 5.54 -11.27
N ASP A 20 4.05 4.95 -12.38
CA ASP A 20 3.44 5.16 -13.68
C ASP A 20 2.60 3.95 -14.12
N ILE A 21 1.43 4.23 -14.67
CA ILE A 21 0.52 3.20 -15.17
C ILE A 21 0.30 3.43 -16.66
N THR A 22 0.83 2.50 -17.46
CA THR A 22 0.80 2.60 -18.92
C THR A 22 -0.59 2.43 -19.49
N TRP A 23 -0.90 3.21 -20.52
CA TRP A 23 -2.12 3.13 -21.30
C TRP A 23 -1.84 2.49 -22.65
N ASN A 24 -2.67 1.53 -23.05
CA ASN A 24 -2.53 0.91 -24.37
C ASN A 24 -3.46 1.61 -25.38
N ALA A 25 -2.88 2.10 -26.47
CA ALA A 25 -3.59 2.73 -27.58
C ALA A 25 -4.35 1.69 -28.43
N GLY A 26 -5.38 1.08 -27.84
CA GLY A 26 -6.18 0.03 -28.48
C GLY A 26 -7.46 -0.37 -27.72
N GLY A 27 -7.86 0.40 -26.70
CA GLY A 27 -9.19 0.33 -26.07
C GLY A 27 -9.54 -0.95 -25.28
N ARG A 28 -8.68 -1.98 -25.25
CA ARG A 28 -8.92 -3.20 -24.45
C ARG A 28 -8.50 -3.08 -22.97
N THR A 29 -7.75 -2.04 -22.60
CA THR A 29 -7.16 -1.88 -21.26
C THR A 29 -7.28 -0.46 -20.70
N SER A 30 -8.12 0.40 -21.29
CA SER A 30 -8.42 1.73 -20.77
C SER A 30 -9.04 1.64 -19.37
N GLU A 31 -10.01 0.74 -19.23
CA GLU A 31 -10.73 0.48 -18.00
C GLU A 31 -9.80 -0.08 -16.91
N LEU A 32 -8.85 -0.93 -17.31
CA LEU A 32 -7.84 -1.48 -16.39
C LEU A 32 -6.88 -0.38 -15.88
N THR A 33 -6.55 0.61 -16.71
CA THR A 33 -5.69 1.72 -16.29
C THR A 33 -6.40 2.59 -15.25
N SER A 34 -7.63 3.00 -15.53
CA SER A 34 -8.47 3.72 -14.56
C SER A 34 -8.65 2.95 -13.26
N GLU A 35 -8.89 1.63 -13.34
CA GLU A 35 -9.05 0.77 -12.17
C GLU A 35 -7.77 0.70 -11.33
N LEU A 36 -6.60 0.56 -11.96
CA LEU A 36 -5.32 0.53 -11.25
C LEU A 36 -5.00 1.88 -10.61
N VAL A 37 -5.25 3.00 -11.29
CA VAL A 37 -5.11 4.36 -10.73
C VAL A 37 -5.99 4.50 -9.49
N ARG A 38 -7.27 4.13 -9.60
CA ARG A 38 -8.21 4.12 -8.47
C ARG A 38 -7.68 3.30 -7.30
N CYS A 39 -7.29 2.05 -7.53
CA CYS A 39 -6.79 1.18 -6.46
C CYS A 39 -5.51 1.71 -5.82
N CYS A 40 -4.58 2.28 -6.59
CA CYS A 40 -3.34 2.83 -6.04
C CYS A 40 -3.59 4.07 -5.18
N GLN A 41 -4.43 4.99 -5.65
CA GLN A 41 -4.80 6.21 -4.92
C GLN A 41 -5.64 5.90 -3.68
N ARG A 42 -6.68 5.06 -3.84
CA ARG A 42 -7.65 4.75 -2.79
C ARG A 42 -7.13 3.72 -1.79
N ASP A 43 -6.66 2.57 -2.25
CA ASP A 43 -6.39 1.41 -1.39
C ASP A 43 -4.93 1.35 -0.92
N LEU A 44 -3.98 1.75 -1.76
CA LEU A 44 -2.55 1.65 -1.47
C LEU A 44 -1.93 2.96 -0.96
N GLY A 45 -2.57 4.10 -1.22
CA GLY A 45 -2.07 5.42 -0.86
C GLY A 45 -0.73 5.73 -1.54
N ILE A 46 -0.66 5.50 -2.86
CA ILE A 46 0.54 5.75 -3.70
C ILE A 46 0.14 6.71 -4.81
N GLU A 47 0.93 7.78 -4.96
CA GLU A 47 0.74 8.76 -6.04
C GLU A 47 0.97 8.10 -7.40
N THR A 48 0.13 8.43 -8.38
CA THR A 48 0.14 7.77 -9.69
C THR A 48 0.23 8.77 -10.83
N CYS A 49 1.10 8.52 -11.80
CA CYS A 49 1.05 9.12 -13.13
C CYS A 49 0.28 8.20 -14.09
N MET A 50 -0.88 8.67 -14.55
CA MET A 50 -1.67 7.96 -15.54
C MET A 50 -1.16 8.30 -16.94
N HIS A 51 -0.72 7.31 -17.70
CA HIS A 51 -0.49 7.54 -19.13
C HIS A 51 -1.82 7.75 -19.83
N LEU A 52 -1.85 8.63 -20.83
CA LEU A 52 -3.04 8.85 -21.63
C LEU A 52 -2.60 9.13 -23.07
N THR A 53 -3.02 8.26 -23.99
CA THR A 53 -2.79 8.47 -25.42
C THR A 53 -3.97 9.21 -26.03
N CYS A 54 -3.75 10.07 -27.02
CA CYS A 54 -4.80 10.87 -27.64
C CYS A 54 -5.30 10.29 -28.97
N THR A 55 -4.64 9.25 -29.49
CA THR A 55 -5.00 8.62 -30.77
C THR A 55 -5.70 7.27 -30.59
N ASN A 56 -6.33 6.78 -31.67
CA ASN A 56 -7.07 5.51 -31.74
C ASN A 56 -8.35 5.47 -30.89
N MET A 57 -8.87 6.64 -30.48
CA MET A 57 -10.12 6.77 -29.71
C MET A 57 -10.76 8.15 -29.92
N PRO A 58 -12.08 8.29 -29.72
CA PRO A 58 -12.75 9.60 -29.72
C PRO A 58 -12.38 10.42 -28.48
N ALA A 59 -12.50 11.74 -28.57
CA ALA A 59 -12.20 12.67 -27.46
C ALA A 59 -12.99 12.35 -26.18
N GLU A 60 -14.24 11.89 -26.30
CA GLU A 60 -15.08 11.52 -25.16
C GLU A 60 -14.43 10.48 -24.22
N LYS A 61 -13.66 9.52 -24.77
CA LYS A 61 -12.94 8.55 -23.93
C LYS A 61 -11.84 9.19 -23.10
N VAL A 62 -11.18 10.21 -23.64
CA VAL A 62 -10.18 11.02 -22.94
C VAL A 62 -10.86 11.78 -21.80
N ASP A 63 -12.03 12.38 -22.05
CA ASP A 63 -12.79 13.13 -21.05
C ASP A 63 -13.23 12.25 -19.89
N ILE A 64 -13.74 11.04 -20.18
CA ILE A 64 -14.13 10.07 -19.16
C ILE A 64 -12.91 9.70 -18.30
N ALA A 65 -11.79 9.35 -18.93
CA ALA A 65 -10.58 8.97 -18.19
C ALA A 65 -10.04 10.11 -17.31
N LEU A 66 -10.04 11.35 -17.79
CA LEU A 66 -9.61 12.51 -17.01
C LEU A 66 -10.57 12.83 -15.85
N LYS A 67 -11.88 12.72 -16.06
CA LYS A 67 -12.89 12.88 -15.01
C LYS A 67 -12.72 11.82 -13.91
N GLU A 68 -12.55 10.57 -14.29
CA GLU A 68 -12.29 9.47 -13.35
C GLU A 68 -10.97 9.68 -12.59
N ALA A 69 -9.89 10.02 -13.30
CA ALA A 69 -8.60 10.30 -12.67
C ALA A 69 -8.70 11.42 -11.62
N LYS A 70 -9.38 12.53 -11.96
CA LYS A 70 -9.64 13.65 -11.05
C LYS A 70 -10.51 13.23 -9.87
N GLN A 71 -11.57 12.46 -10.10
CA GLN A 71 -12.45 11.94 -9.05
C GLN A 71 -11.68 11.14 -8.00
N TRP A 72 -10.73 10.30 -8.44
CA TRP A 72 -9.92 9.47 -7.54
C TRP A 72 -8.68 10.17 -6.99
N GLY A 73 -8.48 11.45 -7.31
CA GLY A 73 -7.38 12.27 -6.78
C GLY A 73 -6.07 12.14 -7.52
N CYS A 74 -6.02 11.44 -8.66
CA CYS A 74 -4.85 11.43 -9.52
C CYS A 74 -4.59 12.85 -10.03
N ARG A 75 -3.33 13.28 -9.93
CA ARG A 75 -2.88 14.63 -10.34
C ARG A 75 -1.84 14.61 -11.43
N ASN A 76 -1.34 13.44 -11.82
CA ASN A 76 -0.25 13.33 -12.78
C ASN A 76 -0.72 12.61 -14.04
N VAL A 77 -0.51 13.23 -15.20
CA VAL A 77 -0.87 12.64 -16.50
C VAL A 77 0.32 12.69 -17.44
N LEU A 78 0.70 11.55 -18.01
CA LEU A 78 1.65 11.49 -19.12
C LEU A 78 0.88 11.54 -20.44
N ALA A 79 0.84 12.73 -21.05
CA ALA A 79 0.17 12.99 -22.31
C ALA A 79 1.01 12.48 -23.48
N LEU A 80 0.48 11.47 -24.18
CA LEU A 80 1.13 10.80 -25.30
C LEU A 80 0.26 10.93 -26.55
N ARG A 81 0.90 10.90 -27.72
CA ARG A 81 0.14 10.74 -28.97
C ARG A 81 -0.50 9.35 -29.00
N GLY A 82 0.34 8.32 -28.91
CA GLY A 82 -0.02 6.93 -29.17
C GLY A 82 0.63 6.43 -30.46
N ASP A 83 0.78 5.11 -30.53
CA ASP A 83 1.29 4.40 -31.69
C ASP A 83 0.15 3.97 -32.63
N PRO A 84 0.44 3.67 -33.91
CA PRO A 84 -0.55 3.05 -34.79
C PRO A 84 -1.15 1.76 -34.19
N PRO A 85 -2.41 1.42 -34.52
CA PRO A 85 -3.01 0.16 -34.10
C PRO A 85 -2.15 -1.06 -34.48
N PHE A 86 -2.23 -2.12 -33.67
CA PHE A 86 -1.46 -3.34 -33.92
C PHE A 86 -1.69 -3.88 -35.34
N GLY A 87 -0.59 -4.11 -36.08
CA GLY A 87 -0.63 -4.60 -37.47
C GLY A 87 -0.76 -3.52 -38.54
N GLN A 88 -0.82 -2.24 -38.16
CA GLN A 88 -0.78 -1.11 -39.09
C GLN A 88 0.54 -0.36 -38.95
N GLU A 89 1.19 -0.06 -40.08
CA GLU A 89 2.42 0.75 -40.09
C GLU A 89 2.13 2.25 -40.08
N GLN A 90 0.97 2.66 -40.59
CA GLN A 90 0.56 4.06 -40.66
C GLN A 90 -0.63 4.31 -39.74
N TRP A 91 -0.57 5.44 -39.04
CA TRP A 91 -1.66 5.91 -38.21
C TRP A 91 -2.62 6.78 -39.04
N THR A 92 -3.94 6.61 -38.83
CA THR A 92 -4.98 7.47 -39.39
C THR A 92 -5.78 8.14 -38.27
N LYS A 93 -6.17 9.40 -38.51
CA LYS A 93 -6.95 10.17 -37.55
C LYS A 93 -8.32 9.55 -37.33
N THR A 94 -8.66 9.31 -36.06
CA THR A 94 -10.01 8.95 -35.66
C THR A 94 -10.91 10.17 -35.81
N GLU A 95 -12.09 9.99 -36.40
CA GLU A 95 -13.09 11.06 -36.52
C GLU A 95 -13.44 11.61 -35.13
N GLY A 96 -13.38 12.94 -34.95
CA GLY A 96 -13.59 13.58 -33.66
C GLY A 96 -12.49 13.33 -32.61
N GLY A 97 -11.34 12.75 -32.99
CA GLY A 97 -10.19 12.50 -32.12
C GLY A 97 -9.04 13.50 -32.31
N PHE A 98 -8.04 13.38 -31.44
CA PHE A 98 -6.83 14.22 -31.47
C PHE A 98 -5.81 13.72 -32.48
N GLU A 99 -4.88 14.58 -32.89
CA GLU A 99 -3.86 14.26 -33.91
C GLU A 99 -2.45 14.23 -33.33
N HIS A 100 -2.18 15.14 -32.40
CA HIS A 100 -0.87 15.31 -31.80
C HIS A 100 -0.98 15.32 -30.28
N GLY A 101 0.10 14.89 -29.61
CA GLY A 101 0.13 14.92 -28.14
C GLY A 101 -0.03 16.33 -27.56
N ILE A 102 0.29 17.40 -28.31
CA ILE A 102 0.04 18.79 -27.88
C ILE A 102 -1.46 19.11 -27.81
N ASP A 103 -2.29 18.49 -28.64
CA ASP A 103 -3.74 18.70 -28.62
C ASP A 103 -4.31 18.20 -27.29
N LEU A 104 -3.81 17.05 -26.81
CA LEU A 104 -4.18 16.52 -25.50
C LEU A 104 -3.71 17.42 -24.35
N VAL A 105 -2.52 18.00 -24.43
CA VAL A 105 -2.03 18.97 -23.41
C VAL A 105 -2.97 20.17 -23.35
N LYS A 106 -3.30 20.76 -24.50
CA LYS A 106 -4.21 21.92 -24.58
C LYS A 106 -5.59 21.57 -24.06
N HIS A 107 -6.13 20.42 -24.45
CA HIS A 107 -7.42 19.90 -24.00
C HIS A 107 -7.48 19.76 -22.48
N ILE A 108 -6.47 19.13 -21.87
CA ILE A 108 -6.40 18.99 -20.40
C ILE A 108 -6.35 20.37 -19.71
N ARG A 109 -5.58 21.31 -20.26
CA ARG A 109 -5.46 22.66 -19.70
C ARG A 109 -6.75 23.46 -19.82
N GLU A 110 -7.45 23.34 -20.94
CA GLU A 110 -8.74 24.01 -21.18
C GLU A 110 -9.82 23.52 -20.20
N ASP A 111 -9.95 22.20 -20.04
CA ASP A 111 -11.04 21.60 -19.25
C ASP A 111 -10.73 21.47 -17.74
N HIS A 112 -9.45 21.40 -17.38
CA HIS A 112 -9.03 21.12 -16.00
C HIS A 112 -8.06 22.15 -15.41
N GLY A 113 -7.64 23.17 -16.15
CA GLY A 113 -6.70 24.19 -15.69
C GLY A 113 -5.41 23.57 -15.16
N ASP A 114 -4.97 24.02 -13.98
CA ASP A 114 -3.76 23.56 -13.30
C ASP A 114 -3.99 22.37 -12.35
N TYR A 115 -5.14 21.68 -12.46
CA TYR A 115 -5.40 20.53 -11.58
C TYR A 115 -4.40 19.38 -11.82
N PHE A 116 -4.05 19.12 -13.08
CA PHE A 116 -3.11 18.07 -13.46
C PHE A 116 -1.71 18.62 -13.72
N ASP A 117 -0.69 18.00 -13.13
CA ASP A 117 0.67 18.07 -13.63
C ASP A 117 0.79 17.17 -14.87
N ILE A 118 1.20 17.77 -15.98
CA ILE A 118 1.26 17.09 -17.28
C ILE A 118 2.71 16.79 -17.63
N ALA A 119 2.99 15.53 -17.90
CA ALA A 119 4.26 15.08 -18.46
C ALA A 119 4.13 14.83 -19.97
N VAL A 120 5.25 14.91 -20.68
CA VAL A 120 5.38 14.45 -22.08
C VAL A 120 6.63 13.61 -22.27
N ALA A 121 6.64 12.80 -23.34
CA ALA A 121 7.79 12.00 -23.70
C ALA A 121 8.86 12.82 -24.47
N GLY A 122 10.12 12.67 -24.07
CA GLY A 122 11.34 13.13 -24.75
C GLY A 122 12.16 11.95 -25.27
N PHE A 123 12.94 12.16 -26.33
CA PHE A 123 13.59 11.06 -27.06
C PHE A 123 15.05 11.40 -27.32
N PRO A 124 15.96 11.00 -26.39
CA PRO A 124 17.38 11.29 -26.53
C PRO A 124 17.94 10.79 -27.86
N GLU A 125 17.64 9.53 -28.19
CA GLU A 125 18.03 8.88 -29.43
C GLU A 125 16.89 8.96 -30.46
N ALA A 126 17.14 9.61 -31.59
CA ALA A 126 16.15 9.88 -32.64
C ALA A 126 16.31 8.95 -33.84
N GLN A 127 15.89 7.68 -33.71
CA GLN A 127 15.70 6.85 -34.89
C GLN A 127 14.27 7.07 -35.43
N ASN A 128 14.16 7.74 -36.60
CA ASN A 128 12.90 8.11 -37.29
C ASN A 128 12.19 9.37 -36.78
N ARG A 129 12.94 10.42 -36.43
CA ARG A 129 12.38 11.70 -35.99
C ARG A 129 12.89 12.86 -36.85
N PRO A 130 12.16 14.00 -36.87
CA PRO A 130 12.64 15.19 -37.58
C PRO A 130 13.99 15.64 -37.04
N ASP A 131 14.67 16.50 -37.80
CA ASP A 131 15.92 17.13 -37.39
C ASP A 131 15.82 17.68 -35.95
N ARG A 132 16.93 17.67 -35.22
CA ARG A 132 17.00 18.04 -33.80
C ARG A 132 16.39 19.42 -33.56
N ASP A 133 16.61 20.38 -34.46
CA ASP A 133 16.05 21.73 -34.34
C ASP A 133 14.51 21.73 -34.38
N ILE A 134 13.93 20.91 -35.26
CA ILE A 134 12.47 20.76 -35.39
C ILE A 134 11.91 20.04 -34.17
N GLU A 135 12.59 19.00 -33.69
CA GLU A 135 12.20 18.31 -32.45
C GLU A 135 12.18 19.25 -31.25
N MET A 136 13.24 20.06 -31.08
CA MET A 136 13.31 21.03 -29.98
C MET A 136 12.20 22.09 -30.09
N LYS A 137 11.88 22.53 -31.30
CA LYS A 137 10.74 23.41 -31.55
C LYS A 137 9.43 22.76 -31.09
N TYR A 138 9.13 21.54 -31.51
CA TYR A 138 7.89 20.85 -31.10
C TYR A 138 7.85 20.56 -29.60
N LEU A 139 8.99 20.23 -28.99
CA LEU A 139 9.06 20.04 -27.54
C LEU A 139 8.80 21.37 -26.83
N LYS A 140 9.39 22.48 -27.30
CA LYS A 140 9.15 23.82 -26.75
C LYS A 140 7.69 24.23 -26.87
N GLU A 141 7.06 24.00 -28.02
CA GLU A 141 5.63 24.28 -28.24
C GLU A 141 4.73 23.49 -27.26
N LYS A 142 5.06 22.22 -26.97
CA LYS A 142 4.34 21.45 -25.94
C LYS A 142 4.54 22.03 -24.55
N VAL A 143 5.77 22.43 -24.21
CA VAL A 143 6.07 23.06 -22.93
C VAL A 143 5.30 24.36 -22.76
N ASP A 144 5.25 25.19 -23.80
CA ASP A 144 4.50 26.44 -23.81
C ASP A 144 2.99 26.24 -23.73
N ALA A 145 2.48 25.08 -24.16
CA ALA A 145 1.09 24.69 -23.99
C ALA A 145 0.74 24.26 -22.54
N GLY A 146 1.72 24.14 -21.64
CA GLY A 146 1.50 23.91 -20.20
C GLY A 146 2.00 22.57 -19.67
N VAL A 147 3.06 21.99 -20.23
CA VAL A 147 3.71 20.78 -19.69
C VAL A 147 4.60 21.11 -18.49
N ASN A 148 4.55 20.28 -17.45
CA ASN A 148 5.27 20.47 -16.19
C ASN A 148 6.62 19.74 -16.14
N PHE A 149 6.76 18.59 -16.81
CA PHE A 149 8.01 17.83 -16.84
C PHE A 149 8.10 16.87 -18.04
N ILE A 150 9.29 16.33 -18.28
CA ILE A 150 9.57 15.43 -19.40
C ILE A 150 10.07 14.09 -18.89
N PHE A 151 9.44 12.99 -19.32
CA PHE A 151 10.03 11.66 -19.23
C PHE A 151 10.80 11.34 -20.49
N THR A 152 12.00 10.82 -20.40
CA THR A 152 12.68 10.32 -21.60
C THR A 152 12.32 8.87 -21.88
N GLN A 153 12.28 8.50 -23.16
CA GLN A 153 12.46 7.12 -23.58
C GLN A 153 13.77 6.56 -23.01
N MET A 154 13.85 5.24 -22.84
CA MET A 154 15.10 4.58 -22.45
C MET A 154 16.21 4.76 -23.49
N PHE A 155 17.46 4.70 -23.03
CA PHE A 155 18.68 4.85 -23.83
C PHE A 155 19.82 4.05 -23.19
N TRP A 156 20.84 3.72 -23.98
CA TRP A 156 22.03 2.99 -23.49
C TRP A 156 23.30 3.83 -23.49
N ASP A 157 23.31 4.97 -24.20
CA ASP A 157 24.42 5.91 -24.25
C ASP A 157 24.12 7.17 -23.41
N VAL A 158 24.88 7.33 -22.32
CA VAL A 158 24.72 8.45 -21.38
C VAL A 158 25.25 9.77 -21.97
N ASP A 159 26.27 9.75 -22.82
CA ASP A 159 26.83 10.97 -23.42
C ASP A 159 25.88 11.55 -24.46
N LEU A 160 25.19 10.67 -25.19
CA LEU A 160 24.08 11.04 -26.07
C LEU A 160 22.94 11.71 -25.28
N PHE A 161 22.55 11.14 -24.13
CA PHE A 161 21.56 11.75 -23.24
C PHE A 161 22.00 13.12 -22.71
N ILE A 162 23.24 13.26 -22.24
CA ILE A 162 23.79 14.54 -21.75
C ILE A 162 23.74 15.59 -22.86
N THR A 163 24.10 15.22 -24.09
CA THR A 163 24.08 16.10 -25.26
C THR A 163 22.65 16.54 -25.58
N TRP A 164 21.68 15.61 -25.53
CA TRP A 164 20.27 15.93 -25.73
C TRP A 164 19.74 16.88 -24.65
N VAL A 165 20.07 16.68 -23.37
CA VAL A 165 19.66 17.61 -22.31
C VAL A 165 20.22 19.01 -22.53
N LYS A 166 21.47 19.14 -22.96
CA LYS A 166 22.07 20.45 -23.31
C LYS A 166 21.32 21.14 -24.44
N ALA A 167 20.90 20.40 -25.47
CA ALA A 167 20.07 20.94 -26.56
C ALA A 167 18.69 21.39 -26.06
N VAL A 168 18.04 20.62 -25.19
CA VAL A 168 16.76 20.99 -24.56
C VAL A 168 16.90 22.29 -23.77
N ARG A 169 17.99 22.45 -22.99
CA ARG A 169 18.26 23.70 -22.25
C ARG A 169 18.57 24.87 -23.19
N ALA A 170 19.32 24.66 -24.26
CA ALA A 170 19.62 25.69 -25.26
C ALA A 170 18.36 26.18 -25.99
N ALA A 171 17.33 25.33 -26.13
CA ALA A 171 16.02 25.69 -26.65
C ALA A 171 15.14 26.47 -25.64
N GLY A 172 15.67 26.82 -24.47
CA GLY A 172 14.97 27.59 -23.43
C GLY A 172 13.99 26.78 -22.58
N ILE A 173 14.04 25.44 -22.64
CA ILE A 173 13.17 24.57 -21.85
C ILE A 173 13.80 24.33 -20.47
N THR A 174 13.16 24.82 -19.42
CA THR A 174 13.68 24.79 -18.04
C THR A 174 12.98 23.81 -17.11
N ILE A 175 11.89 23.19 -17.57
CA ILE A 175 11.14 22.21 -16.78
C ILE A 175 12.00 20.96 -16.46
N PRO A 176 11.67 20.21 -15.39
CA PRO A 176 12.36 18.98 -15.02
C PRO A 176 12.38 17.94 -16.15
N ILE A 177 13.50 17.23 -16.25
CA ILE A 177 13.68 16.07 -17.14
C ILE A 177 13.97 14.89 -16.24
N VAL A 178 13.23 13.79 -16.43
CA VAL A 178 13.38 12.54 -15.68
C VAL A 178 13.77 11.45 -16.69
N PRO A 179 15.01 10.94 -16.64
CA PRO A 179 15.47 9.92 -17.58
C PRO A 179 14.79 8.58 -17.31
N GLY A 180 14.33 7.95 -18.38
CA GLY A 180 13.82 6.58 -18.38
C GLY A 180 14.96 5.57 -18.34
N ILE A 181 15.00 4.76 -17.28
CA ILE A 181 16.04 3.76 -16.99
C ILE A 181 15.42 2.37 -17.01
N MET A 182 15.95 1.47 -17.82
CA MET A 182 15.49 0.08 -17.87
C MET A 182 16.50 -0.87 -17.20
N PRO A 183 16.14 -1.54 -16.09
CA PRO A 183 16.97 -2.61 -15.53
C PRO A 183 17.08 -3.79 -16.52
N ILE A 184 18.30 -4.27 -16.75
CA ILE A 184 18.57 -5.44 -17.58
C ILE A 184 18.31 -6.71 -16.76
N GLN A 185 17.26 -7.45 -17.10
CA GLN A 185 16.80 -8.61 -16.31
C GLN A 185 17.07 -9.97 -16.96
N THR A 186 16.97 -10.03 -18.29
CA THR A 186 17.19 -11.21 -19.13
C THR A 186 17.75 -10.76 -20.47
N TRP A 187 18.51 -11.62 -21.14
CA TRP A 187 19.11 -11.27 -22.44
C TRP A 187 18.04 -10.97 -23.50
N ASN A 188 17.05 -11.86 -23.61
CA ASN A 188 15.98 -11.73 -24.60
C ASN A 188 15.08 -10.52 -24.32
N GLY A 189 14.80 -10.23 -23.04
CA GLY A 189 14.02 -9.05 -22.64
C GLY A 189 14.74 -7.75 -23.01
N PHE A 190 16.05 -7.69 -22.74
CA PHE A 190 16.91 -6.56 -23.09
C PHE A 190 16.95 -6.30 -24.61
N GLN A 191 17.22 -7.34 -25.41
CA GLN A 191 17.24 -7.24 -26.87
C GLN A 191 15.88 -6.81 -27.44
N ARG A 192 14.79 -7.45 -26.98
CA ARG A 192 13.43 -7.15 -27.44
C ARG A 192 13.01 -5.71 -27.12
N ALA A 193 13.24 -5.26 -25.89
CA ALA A 193 12.87 -3.90 -25.49
C ALA A 193 13.63 -2.86 -26.31
N THR A 194 14.95 -3.07 -26.49
CA THR A 194 15.80 -2.19 -27.28
C THR A 194 15.32 -2.12 -28.74
N SER A 195 15.02 -3.26 -29.34
CA SER A 195 14.50 -3.33 -30.72
C SER A 195 13.14 -2.63 -30.85
N LEU A 196 12.23 -2.82 -29.90
CA LEU A 196 10.93 -2.15 -29.89
C LEU A 196 11.06 -0.62 -29.77
N ALA A 197 11.99 -0.16 -28.92
CA ALA A 197 12.27 1.26 -28.76
C ALA A 197 13.07 1.87 -29.93
N LYS A 198 13.61 1.03 -30.83
CA LYS A 198 14.47 1.42 -31.95
C LYS A 198 15.66 2.28 -31.48
N ILE A 199 16.37 1.79 -30.47
CA ILE A 199 17.57 2.44 -29.92
C ILE A 199 18.80 1.56 -30.14
N THR A 200 19.98 2.16 -30.16
CA THR A 200 21.24 1.47 -30.40
C THR A 200 21.84 0.97 -29.09
N ILE A 201 22.37 -0.24 -29.10
CA ILE A 201 23.15 -0.79 -28.00
C ILE A 201 24.63 -0.51 -28.30
N PRO A 202 25.36 0.20 -27.43
CA PRO A 202 26.79 0.37 -27.60
C PRO A 202 27.51 -0.98 -27.63
N ASP A 203 28.44 -1.18 -28.56
CA ASP A 203 29.22 -2.43 -28.68
C ASP A 203 29.93 -2.79 -27.37
N SER A 204 30.38 -1.78 -26.63
CA SER A 204 31.02 -1.95 -25.32
C SER A 204 30.08 -2.52 -24.25
N LEU A 205 28.77 -2.24 -24.34
CA LEU A 205 27.74 -2.83 -23.49
C LEU A 205 27.45 -4.26 -23.96
N LEU A 206 27.24 -4.44 -25.27
CA LEU A 206 26.92 -5.74 -25.85
C LEU A 206 28.01 -6.78 -25.55
N ALA A 207 29.28 -6.41 -25.72
CA ALA A 207 30.44 -7.27 -25.46
C ALA A 207 30.53 -7.76 -24.00
N LYS A 208 29.98 -7.00 -23.03
CA LYS A 208 29.96 -7.41 -21.62
C LYS A 208 28.87 -8.44 -21.31
N LEU A 209 27.75 -8.40 -22.03
CA LEU A 209 26.58 -9.23 -21.75
C LEU A 209 26.48 -10.47 -22.65
N GLU A 210 26.90 -10.36 -23.92
CA GLU A 210 26.76 -11.45 -24.90
C GLU A 210 27.40 -12.78 -24.48
N PRO A 211 28.58 -12.82 -23.82
CA PRO A 211 29.16 -14.08 -23.33
C PRO A 211 28.25 -14.84 -22.36
N TYR A 212 27.30 -14.15 -21.72
CA TYR A 212 26.38 -14.70 -20.74
C TYR A 212 24.93 -14.79 -21.24
N LYS A 213 24.67 -14.65 -22.55
CA LYS A 213 23.32 -14.60 -23.13
C LYS A 213 22.39 -15.76 -22.78
N ASN A 214 22.93 -16.90 -22.36
CA ASN A 214 22.18 -18.09 -21.94
C ASN A 214 22.10 -18.26 -20.41
N ASP A 215 22.58 -17.29 -19.63
CA ASP A 215 22.61 -17.27 -18.16
C ASP A 215 21.95 -15.98 -17.66
N ASP A 216 20.62 -16.01 -17.51
CA ASP A 216 19.82 -14.86 -17.10
C ASP A 216 20.16 -14.34 -15.69
N GLU A 217 20.76 -15.17 -14.84
CA GLU A 217 21.23 -14.72 -13.52
C GLU A 217 22.46 -13.83 -13.66
N LYS A 218 23.47 -14.27 -14.40
CA LYS A 218 24.66 -13.45 -14.68
C LYS A 218 24.36 -12.21 -15.50
N VAL A 219 23.47 -12.32 -16.50
CA VAL A 219 23.02 -11.15 -17.29
C VAL A 219 22.40 -10.09 -16.38
N ARG A 220 21.62 -10.50 -15.39
CA ARG A 220 21.00 -9.58 -14.44
C ARG A 220 22.01 -8.96 -13.49
N GLU A 221 22.94 -9.74 -12.96
CA GLU A 221 23.99 -9.24 -12.06
C GLU A 221 24.86 -8.19 -12.76
N ILE A 222 25.42 -8.54 -13.93
CA ILE A 222 26.27 -7.64 -14.73
C ILE A 222 25.46 -6.45 -15.25
N GLY A 223 24.25 -6.70 -15.74
CA GLY A 223 23.34 -5.68 -16.24
C GLY A 223 22.96 -4.66 -15.17
N THR A 224 22.76 -5.10 -13.91
CA THR A 224 22.51 -4.21 -12.78
C THR A 224 23.67 -3.24 -12.57
N GLN A 225 24.90 -3.73 -12.58
CA GLN A 225 26.08 -2.87 -12.40
C GLN A 225 26.23 -1.87 -13.56
N ILE A 226 26.05 -2.31 -14.81
CA ILE A 226 26.10 -1.44 -15.99
C ILE A 226 25.08 -0.29 -15.86
N VAL A 227 23.83 -0.62 -15.54
CA VAL A 227 22.76 0.39 -15.41
C VAL A 227 23.01 1.29 -14.19
N ALA A 228 23.53 0.75 -13.08
CA ALA A 228 23.92 1.56 -11.93
C ALA A 228 25.01 2.58 -12.29
N ASP A 229 26.02 2.18 -13.07
CA ASP A 229 27.07 3.09 -13.53
C ASP A 229 26.52 4.16 -14.48
N MET A 230 25.57 3.81 -15.35
CA MET A 230 24.85 4.79 -16.16
C MET A 230 24.12 5.82 -15.30
N CYS A 231 23.36 5.37 -14.30
CA CYS A 231 22.65 6.25 -13.37
C CYS A 231 23.61 7.16 -12.59
N ARG A 232 24.72 6.63 -12.06
CA ARG A 232 25.75 7.43 -11.37
C ARG A 232 26.34 8.49 -12.29
N LYS A 233 26.65 8.15 -13.54
CA LYS A 233 27.16 9.10 -14.53
C LYS A 233 26.14 10.20 -14.85
N ILE A 234 24.86 9.86 -15.00
CA ILE A 234 23.78 10.84 -15.20
C ILE A 234 23.68 11.81 -14.04
N LEU A 235 23.66 11.30 -12.80
CA LEU A 235 23.52 12.11 -11.59
C LEU A 235 24.74 13.01 -11.33
N ALA A 236 25.94 12.59 -11.77
CA ALA A 236 27.17 13.36 -11.63
C ALA A 236 27.37 14.45 -12.71
N ALA A 237 26.60 14.44 -13.80
CA ALA A 237 26.87 15.26 -14.99
C ALA A 237 26.45 16.75 -14.89
N ASP A 238 25.92 17.20 -13.74
CA ASP A 238 25.44 18.57 -13.48
C ASP A 238 24.55 19.17 -14.60
N ILE A 239 23.57 18.38 -15.04
CA ILE A 239 22.61 18.75 -16.10
C ILE A 239 21.18 18.97 -15.56
N GLY A 240 21.05 19.16 -14.24
CA GLY A 240 19.78 19.44 -13.57
C GLY A 240 18.84 18.23 -13.42
N ILE A 241 19.37 17.00 -13.52
CA ILE A 241 18.60 15.77 -13.28
C ILE A 241 18.50 15.51 -11.77
N ARG A 242 17.26 15.34 -11.28
CA ARG A 242 16.95 15.22 -9.84
C ARG A 242 16.20 13.93 -9.46
N GLY A 243 15.86 13.10 -10.44
CA GLY A 243 15.16 11.84 -10.24
C GLY A 243 15.43 10.89 -11.41
N LEU A 244 15.06 9.62 -11.24
CA LEU A 244 15.19 8.56 -12.25
C LEU A 244 13.84 7.85 -12.38
N HIS A 245 13.42 7.52 -13.59
CA HIS A 245 12.18 6.77 -13.84
C HIS A 245 12.53 5.34 -14.26
N PHE A 246 12.14 4.33 -13.47
CA PHE A 246 12.53 2.94 -13.73
C PHE A 246 11.43 2.15 -14.45
N TYR A 247 11.71 1.65 -15.65
CA TYR A 247 10.83 0.72 -16.36
C TYR A 247 10.88 -0.69 -15.75
N THR A 248 9.96 -0.96 -14.82
CA THR A 248 9.94 -2.22 -14.04
C THR A 248 9.55 -3.44 -14.87
N MET A 249 8.82 -3.24 -15.98
CA MET A 249 8.20 -4.31 -16.77
C MET A 249 7.31 -5.25 -15.92
N ASN A 250 6.65 -4.71 -14.89
CA ASN A 250 5.86 -5.46 -13.91
C ASN A 250 6.68 -6.51 -13.13
N LEU A 251 8.00 -6.34 -13.05
CA LEU A 251 8.93 -7.20 -12.32
C LEU A 251 9.63 -6.41 -11.21
N GLU A 252 9.89 -7.09 -10.10
CA GLU A 252 10.39 -6.48 -8.85
C GLU A 252 11.91 -6.63 -8.70
N ARG A 253 12.45 -7.81 -9.02
CA ARG A 253 13.83 -8.19 -8.70
C ARG A 253 14.86 -7.25 -9.35
N GLY A 254 14.73 -6.95 -10.63
CA GLY A 254 15.67 -6.07 -11.34
C GLY A 254 15.72 -4.66 -10.77
N THR A 255 14.56 -4.05 -10.52
CA THR A 255 14.49 -2.71 -9.94
C THR A 255 15.01 -2.69 -8.51
N ARG A 256 14.69 -3.68 -7.67
CA ARG A 256 15.24 -3.80 -6.31
C ARG A 256 16.77 -3.83 -6.33
N MET A 257 17.35 -4.74 -7.13
CA MET A 257 18.82 -4.88 -7.22
C MET A 257 19.48 -3.58 -7.65
N LEU A 258 18.86 -2.85 -8.59
CA LEU A 258 19.37 -1.55 -9.05
C LEU A 258 19.28 -0.47 -7.97
N LEU A 259 18.18 -0.39 -7.23
CA LEU A 259 18.03 0.54 -6.11
C LEU A 259 19.04 0.24 -4.99
N GLU A 260 19.28 -1.03 -4.68
CA GLU A 260 20.31 -1.47 -3.73
C GLU A 260 21.70 -1.05 -4.22
N ALA A 261 22.04 -1.31 -5.48
CA ALA A 261 23.32 -0.90 -6.06
C ALA A 261 23.54 0.62 -6.05
N LEU A 262 22.47 1.41 -6.15
CA LEU A 262 22.51 2.87 -6.07
C LEU A 262 22.46 3.42 -4.64
N ASN A 263 22.27 2.56 -3.63
CA ASN A 263 21.93 2.96 -2.25
C ASN A 263 20.69 3.88 -2.19
N PHE A 264 19.71 3.63 -3.04
CA PHE A 264 18.43 4.34 -3.10
C PHE A 264 17.32 3.61 -2.36
N VAL A 265 17.60 2.43 -1.81
CA VAL A 265 16.68 1.82 -0.84
C VAL A 265 16.61 2.73 0.39
N PRO A 266 15.41 3.05 0.88
CA PRO A 266 15.29 3.91 2.04
C PRO A 266 16.01 3.24 3.21
N HIS A 267 16.80 4.02 3.95
CA HIS A 267 17.08 3.64 5.33
C HIS A 267 15.74 3.44 6.04
N ILE A 268 15.69 2.61 7.10
CA ILE A 268 14.49 2.21 7.88
C ILE A 268 13.54 3.39 8.26
N GLU A 269 13.97 4.62 8.07
CA GLU A 269 13.33 5.91 8.27
C GLU A 269 12.30 6.35 7.21
N VAL A 270 11.52 5.46 6.57
CA VAL A 270 10.30 5.96 5.90
C VAL A 270 9.38 6.49 7.00
N VAL A 271 9.29 7.82 7.12
CA VAL A 271 8.43 8.49 8.09
C VAL A 271 6.99 8.12 7.77
N ARG A 272 6.45 7.13 8.46
CA ARG A 272 5.02 6.79 8.41
C ARG A 272 4.28 7.95 9.06
N PRO A 273 3.48 8.76 8.35
CA PRO A 273 2.84 9.93 8.95
C PRO A 273 1.84 9.54 10.04
N LEU A 274 1.21 8.37 9.89
CA LEU A 274 0.27 7.73 10.80
C LEU A 274 0.63 6.24 10.94
N PRO A 275 0.13 5.54 11.98
CA PRO A 275 0.35 4.10 12.14
C PRO A 275 -0.34 3.25 11.05
N TRP A 276 -1.20 3.86 10.24
CA TRP A 276 -1.88 3.23 9.11
C TRP A 276 -1.75 4.08 7.84
N ARG A 277 -2.07 3.47 6.69
CA ARG A 277 -1.93 4.11 5.38
C ARG A 277 -3.12 5.01 5.04
N GLN A 278 -2.83 6.28 4.75
CA GLN A 278 -3.81 7.24 4.27
C GLN A 278 -4.15 6.98 2.80
N ALA A 279 -5.43 7.13 2.47
CA ALA A 279 -5.89 7.20 1.08
C ALA A 279 -5.55 8.58 0.51
N LEU A 280 -5.24 8.66 -0.78
CA LEU A 280 -4.94 9.90 -1.48
C LEU A 280 -6.17 10.52 -2.16
N THR A 281 -7.35 9.89 -2.02
CA THR A 281 -8.58 10.42 -2.60
C THR A 281 -8.93 11.78 -2.00
N PRO A 282 -9.50 12.72 -2.77
CA PRO A 282 -9.71 14.09 -2.31
C PRO A 282 -10.59 14.19 -1.06
N THR A 283 -11.59 13.31 -0.95
CA THR A 283 -12.53 13.25 0.18
C THR A 283 -11.89 12.68 1.45
N ARG A 284 -10.92 11.75 1.33
CA ARG A 284 -10.32 11.03 2.47
C ARG A 284 -8.96 11.57 2.91
N ARG A 285 -8.32 12.47 2.14
CA ARG A 285 -6.97 12.98 2.44
C ARG A 285 -6.81 13.62 3.83
N GLY A 286 -7.91 14.11 4.41
CA GLY A 286 -7.96 14.71 5.75
C GLY A 286 -8.19 13.71 6.89
N GLU A 287 -8.52 12.45 6.56
CA GLU A 287 -8.75 11.40 7.55
C GLU A 287 -7.46 11.14 8.33
N ASN A 288 -7.54 11.25 9.66
CA ASN A 288 -6.39 11.00 10.53
C ASN A 288 -6.72 10.18 11.78
N ILE A 289 -7.96 9.67 11.90
CA ILE A 289 -8.37 8.73 12.97
C ILE A 289 -9.15 7.58 12.36
N ARG A 290 -8.87 6.34 12.83
CA ARG A 290 -9.63 5.14 12.50
C ARG A 290 -9.90 4.26 13.73
N PRO A 291 -11.00 3.50 13.77
CA PRO A 291 -11.16 2.40 14.72
C PRO A 291 -10.14 1.29 14.46
N ILE A 292 -9.63 0.69 15.52
CA ILE A 292 -8.58 -0.35 15.44
C ILE A 292 -9.04 -1.66 14.77
N PHE A 293 -10.34 -1.94 14.76
CA PHE A 293 -10.92 -3.22 14.36
C PHE A 293 -10.52 -3.68 12.95
N TRP A 294 -10.34 -2.73 12.03
CA TRP A 294 -9.96 -3.00 10.64
C TRP A 294 -8.48 -2.83 10.34
N ALA A 295 -7.61 -2.80 11.36
CA ALA A 295 -6.16 -2.67 11.18
C ALA A 295 -5.60 -3.71 10.19
N ASN A 296 -6.11 -4.95 10.24
CA ASN A 296 -5.71 -6.05 9.35
C ASN A 296 -6.56 -6.15 8.06
N ARG A 297 -7.55 -5.26 7.87
CA ARG A 297 -8.51 -5.29 6.75
C ARG A 297 -8.78 -3.89 6.18
N VAL A 298 -7.71 -3.15 5.91
CA VAL A 298 -7.74 -1.75 5.46
C VAL A 298 -8.65 -1.54 4.23
N LYS A 299 -8.59 -2.43 3.23
CA LYS A 299 -9.44 -2.33 2.03
C LYS A 299 -10.92 -2.36 2.35
N SER A 300 -11.30 -3.25 3.27
CA SER A 300 -12.68 -3.39 3.72
C SER A 300 -13.16 -2.10 4.40
N TYR A 301 -12.32 -1.52 5.27
CA TYR A 301 -12.60 -0.23 5.91
C TYR A 301 -12.78 0.92 4.93
N ILE A 302 -11.86 1.05 3.98
CA ILE A 302 -11.93 2.12 2.99
C ILE A 302 -13.22 2.02 2.16
N HIS A 303 -13.62 0.80 1.78
CA HIS A 303 -14.82 0.61 0.98
C HIS A 303 -16.11 0.86 1.77
N ARG A 304 -16.24 0.33 3.00
CA ARG A 304 -17.44 0.55 3.82
C ARG A 304 -17.65 2.01 4.23
N THR A 305 -16.58 2.79 4.22
CA THR A 305 -16.63 4.22 4.55
C THR A 305 -16.58 5.11 3.30
N GLU A 306 -16.60 4.55 2.09
CA GLU A 306 -16.38 5.28 0.83
C GLU A 306 -17.42 6.40 0.60
N ASN A 307 -18.65 6.16 1.05
CA ASN A 307 -19.78 7.09 0.89
C ASN A 307 -19.95 8.08 2.06
N TRP A 308 -18.94 8.23 2.94
CA TRP A 308 -19.00 9.27 3.97
C TRP A 308 -18.84 10.66 3.36
N ASP A 309 -19.72 11.58 3.78
CA ASP A 309 -19.65 12.98 3.39
C ASP A 309 -18.42 13.68 4.00
N GLU A 310 -18.10 13.35 5.27
CA GLU A 310 -16.95 13.89 6.00
C GLU A 310 -16.21 12.79 6.77
N TYR A 311 -14.88 12.88 6.81
CA TYR A 311 -14.02 11.93 7.51
C TYR A 311 -13.41 12.55 8.78
N PRO A 312 -13.28 11.79 9.89
CA PRO A 312 -12.76 12.27 11.16
C PRO A 312 -11.36 12.91 11.05
N ASN A 313 -11.23 14.13 11.59
CA ASN A 313 -10.00 14.92 11.63
C ASN A 313 -9.67 15.45 13.06
N GLY A 314 -8.86 14.71 13.80
CA GLY A 314 -8.31 15.11 15.12
C GLY A 314 -9.12 14.61 16.31
N ARG A 315 -10.45 14.74 16.31
CA ARG A 315 -11.35 14.02 17.23
C ARG A 315 -12.36 13.21 16.42
N PHE A 316 -12.59 11.96 16.83
CA PHE A 316 -13.63 11.15 16.23
C PHE A 316 -14.97 11.71 16.73
N GLY A 317 -15.82 12.12 15.79
CA GLY A 317 -17.07 12.83 16.06
C GLY A 317 -18.10 11.97 16.77
N ASP A 318 -19.26 12.58 17.02
CA ASP A 318 -20.42 11.94 17.65
C ASP A 318 -20.85 10.69 16.89
N SER A 319 -20.77 9.54 17.58
CA SER A 319 -21.02 8.18 17.10
C SER A 319 -22.46 7.94 16.61
N ARG A 320 -23.33 8.96 16.69
CA ARG A 320 -24.71 8.99 16.18
C ARG A 320 -24.82 9.26 14.67
N SER A 321 -23.71 9.49 13.98
CA SER A 321 -23.72 9.59 12.51
C SER A 321 -23.97 8.21 11.90
N PRO A 322 -24.89 8.03 10.93
CA PRO A 322 -25.25 6.74 10.31
C PRO A 322 -24.15 6.21 9.36
N ALA A 323 -22.90 6.30 9.78
CA ALA A 323 -21.76 6.37 8.91
C ALA A 323 -21.42 4.99 8.30
N TYR A 324 -21.51 3.90 9.03
CA TYR A 324 -21.25 2.58 8.44
C TYR A 324 -22.50 2.13 7.66
N GLY A 325 -22.47 2.30 6.32
CA GLY A 325 -23.55 1.86 5.43
C GLY A 325 -23.83 0.36 5.53
N GLU A 326 -25.00 -0.07 5.04
CA GLU A 326 -25.36 -1.49 4.95
C GLU A 326 -24.37 -2.23 4.01
N LEU A 327 -24.13 -3.53 4.25
CA LEU A 327 -23.12 -4.40 3.61
C LEU A 327 -23.35 -4.66 2.10
N ASP A 328 -24.26 -3.92 1.48
CA ASP A 328 -25.06 -4.36 0.34
C ASP A 328 -24.36 -4.23 -1.01
N GLY A 329 -23.25 -3.48 -1.05
CA GLY A 329 -22.48 -3.21 -2.28
C GLY A 329 -21.26 -4.11 -2.51
N TYR A 330 -20.68 -4.66 -1.43
CA TYR A 330 -19.44 -5.43 -1.47
C TYR A 330 -19.51 -6.56 -0.48
N GLY A 331 -19.46 -7.79 -0.99
CA GLY A 331 -19.44 -8.93 -0.10
C GLY A 331 -18.18 -8.92 0.76
N ILE A 332 -18.33 -9.47 1.94
CA ILE A 332 -17.18 -9.82 2.78
C ILE A 332 -16.48 -10.97 2.06
N TRP A 333 -15.17 -10.95 1.92
CA TRP A 333 -14.43 -12.06 1.31
C TRP A 333 -13.11 -12.31 2.03
N ILE A 334 -12.79 -13.57 2.29
CA ILE A 334 -11.40 -13.99 2.55
C ILE A 334 -10.59 -13.90 1.25
N LYS A 335 -9.31 -13.50 1.33
CA LYS A 335 -8.45 -13.33 0.14
C LYS A 335 -8.13 -14.66 -0.55
N GLN A 336 -8.01 -15.74 0.21
CA GLN A 336 -7.56 -17.05 -0.27
C GLN A 336 -8.68 -17.82 -0.98
N THR A 337 -8.35 -18.50 -2.07
CA THR A 337 -9.26 -19.50 -2.66
C THR A 337 -9.44 -20.70 -1.72
N PRO A 338 -10.46 -21.57 -1.90
CA PRO A 338 -10.59 -22.78 -1.11
C PRO A 338 -9.34 -23.68 -1.11
N GLU A 339 -8.66 -23.81 -2.25
CA GLU A 339 -7.44 -24.60 -2.37
C GLU A 339 -6.28 -23.96 -1.58
N GLU A 340 -6.09 -22.65 -1.71
CA GLU A 340 -5.08 -21.90 -0.97
C GLU A 340 -5.35 -21.93 0.53
N GLY A 341 -6.61 -21.73 0.93
CA GLY A 341 -7.06 -21.81 2.32
C GLY A 341 -6.79 -23.18 2.93
N ARG A 342 -7.13 -24.28 2.24
CA ARG A 342 -6.81 -25.66 2.69
C ARG A 342 -5.31 -25.89 2.81
N LYS A 343 -4.50 -25.28 1.93
CA LYS A 343 -3.03 -25.38 1.98
C LYS A 343 -2.44 -24.63 3.18
N ILE A 344 -3.00 -23.48 3.54
CA ILE A 344 -2.49 -22.64 4.64
C ILE A 344 -3.02 -23.14 5.99
N TRP A 345 -4.33 -23.40 6.08
CA TRP A 345 -5.03 -23.68 7.32
C TRP A 345 -5.25 -25.16 7.60
N GLY A 346 -4.93 -26.03 6.64
CA GLY A 346 -5.19 -27.46 6.75
C GLY A 346 -6.68 -27.75 6.90
N GLU A 347 -7.02 -28.81 7.63
CA GLU A 347 -8.39 -29.26 7.89
C GLU A 347 -8.56 -29.51 9.41
N PRO A 348 -8.84 -28.47 10.22
CA PRO A 348 -8.93 -28.59 11.67
C PRO A 348 -10.15 -29.42 12.08
N LYS A 349 -9.95 -30.48 12.87
CA LYS A 349 -11.03 -31.41 13.26
C LYS A 349 -11.47 -31.25 14.71
N THR A 350 -10.64 -30.61 15.52
CA THR A 350 -10.89 -30.34 16.94
C THR A 350 -10.66 -28.86 17.25
N PHE A 351 -11.25 -28.38 18.35
CA PHE A 351 -11.01 -27.00 18.81
C PHE A 351 -9.52 -26.74 19.10
N ASP A 352 -8.80 -27.76 19.59
CA ASP A 352 -7.36 -27.70 19.82
C ASP A 352 -6.56 -27.49 18.52
N ASP A 353 -7.00 -28.08 17.40
CA ASP A 353 -6.39 -27.81 16.09
C ASP A 353 -6.53 -26.34 15.68
N VAL A 354 -7.69 -25.73 15.98
CA VAL A 354 -7.95 -24.30 15.73
C VAL A 354 -7.06 -23.44 16.62
N CYS A 355 -6.96 -23.74 17.92
CA CYS A 355 -6.06 -23.03 18.85
C CYS A 355 -4.60 -23.06 18.37
N LYS A 356 -4.11 -24.25 17.96
CA LYS A 356 -2.75 -24.43 17.44
C LYS A 356 -2.51 -23.63 16.16
N LEU A 357 -3.52 -23.53 15.29
CA LEU A 357 -3.43 -22.73 14.07
C LEU A 357 -3.23 -21.24 14.40
N PHE A 358 -3.99 -20.70 15.35
CA PHE A 358 -3.80 -19.31 15.76
C PHE A 358 -2.45 -19.09 16.47
N SER A 359 -2.03 -20.02 17.33
CA SER A 359 -0.70 -19.98 17.98
C SER A 359 0.44 -19.94 16.95
N LYS A 360 0.37 -20.79 15.91
CA LYS A 360 1.33 -20.78 14.79
C LYS A 360 1.35 -19.46 14.02
N PHE A 361 0.19 -18.83 13.83
CA PHE A 361 0.13 -17.51 13.22
C PHE A 361 0.89 -16.48 14.07
N CYS A 362 0.63 -16.39 15.38
CA CYS A 362 1.33 -15.48 16.28
C CYS A 362 2.85 -15.72 16.32
N ASN A 363 3.30 -16.96 16.16
CA ASN A 363 4.72 -17.32 16.08
C ASN A 363 5.37 -17.08 14.70
N GLY A 364 4.61 -16.57 13.71
CA GLY A 364 5.10 -16.30 12.36
C GLY A 364 5.28 -17.55 11.48
N GLU A 365 4.76 -18.70 11.91
CA GLU A 365 4.80 -19.95 11.15
C GLU A 365 3.72 -20.01 10.06
N LEU A 366 2.66 -19.19 10.19
CA LEU A 366 1.60 -19.04 9.19
C LEU A 366 1.60 -17.64 8.59
N LYS A 367 1.24 -17.57 7.30
CA LYS A 367 1.26 -16.33 6.53
C LYS A 367 0.00 -15.48 6.66
N SER A 368 -1.12 -16.06 7.08
CA SER A 368 -2.42 -15.38 7.15
C SER A 368 -3.43 -16.17 7.98
N LEU A 369 -4.47 -15.47 8.43
CA LEU A 369 -5.71 -15.98 9.02
C LEU A 369 -6.91 -15.39 8.26
N PRO A 370 -8.14 -15.92 8.43
CA PRO A 370 -9.32 -15.32 7.79
C PRO A 370 -9.51 -13.82 8.08
N TRP A 371 -9.07 -13.35 9.26
CA TRP A 371 -9.15 -11.95 9.69
C TRP A 371 -7.89 -11.12 9.35
N SER A 372 -6.83 -11.75 8.85
CA SER A 372 -5.58 -11.07 8.49
C SER A 372 -4.96 -11.66 7.24
N ASP A 373 -4.97 -10.87 6.16
CA ASP A 373 -4.47 -11.28 4.84
C ASP A 373 -2.94 -11.19 4.73
N THR A 374 -2.25 -10.75 5.78
CA THR A 374 -0.80 -10.59 5.88
C THR A 374 -0.22 -11.34 7.07
N ALA A 375 1.10 -11.56 7.05
CA ALA A 375 1.82 -12.08 8.21
C ALA A 375 1.70 -11.13 9.41
N PRO A 376 1.93 -11.60 10.65
CA PRO A 376 1.90 -10.75 11.83
C PRO A 376 2.76 -9.49 11.66
N ALA A 377 2.23 -8.36 12.10
CA ALA A 377 2.95 -7.10 12.05
C ALA A 377 4.20 -7.15 12.93
N SER A 378 5.20 -6.32 12.63
CA SER A 378 6.43 -6.24 13.42
C SER A 378 6.15 -5.96 14.90
N GLU A 379 5.15 -5.13 15.22
CA GLU A 379 4.76 -4.88 16.61
C GLU A 379 4.18 -6.11 17.32
N THR A 380 3.51 -7.01 16.60
CA THR A 380 2.96 -8.25 17.16
C THR A 380 4.07 -9.15 17.68
N THR A 381 5.29 -9.08 17.11
CA THR A 381 6.43 -9.88 17.54
C THR A 381 6.89 -9.58 18.98
N VAL A 382 6.52 -8.41 19.52
CA VAL A 382 6.84 -7.99 20.90
C VAL A 382 6.06 -8.83 21.93
N ILE A 383 4.86 -9.29 21.58
CA ILE A 383 3.94 -10.02 22.46
C ILE A 383 3.52 -11.37 21.87
N SER A 384 4.28 -11.89 20.91
CA SER A 384 3.95 -13.11 20.16
C SER A 384 3.84 -14.33 21.07
N THR A 385 4.69 -14.43 22.09
CA THR A 385 4.72 -15.56 23.02
C THR A 385 3.45 -15.57 23.89
N GLU A 386 3.05 -14.41 24.41
CA GLU A 386 1.84 -14.25 25.21
C GLU A 386 0.59 -14.50 24.37
N LEU A 387 0.54 -13.98 23.13
CA LEU A 387 -0.56 -14.24 22.20
C LEU A 387 -0.66 -15.72 21.83
N ALA A 388 0.45 -16.40 21.54
CA ALA A 388 0.46 -17.84 21.26
C ALA A 388 -0.13 -18.64 22.43
N ARG A 389 0.26 -18.31 23.67
CA ARG A 389 -0.31 -18.92 24.88
C ARG A 389 -1.79 -18.61 25.07
N LEU A 390 -2.24 -17.38 24.79
CA LEU A 390 -3.67 -17.04 24.83
C LEU A 390 -4.50 -17.92 23.88
N ASN A 391 -3.98 -18.12 22.66
CA ASN A 391 -4.62 -18.97 21.67
C ASN A 391 -4.67 -20.43 22.13
N GLU A 392 -3.60 -20.96 22.72
CA GLU A 392 -3.58 -22.30 23.33
C GLU A 392 -4.57 -22.43 24.51
N LEU A 393 -4.78 -21.36 25.27
CA LEU A 393 -5.83 -21.29 26.29
C LEU A 393 -7.24 -21.12 25.71
N GLY A 394 -7.41 -21.04 24.39
CA GLY A 394 -8.70 -20.95 23.70
C GLY A 394 -9.28 -19.55 23.57
N TYR A 395 -8.46 -18.51 23.69
CA TYR A 395 -8.80 -17.13 23.32
C TYR A 395 -8.25 -16.86 21.92
N LEU A 396 -9.08 -17.04 20.90
CA LEU A 396 -8.66 -17.02 19.49
C LEU A 396 -8.43 -15.58 19.02
N THR A 397 -7.20 -15.07 19.14
CA THR A 397 -6.85 -13.66 18.88
C THR A 397 -6.84 -13.32 17.40
N ILE A 398 -7.54 -12.25 17.02
CA ILE A 398 -7.63 -11.75 15.63
C ILE A 398 -7.00 -10.37 15.44
N ASN A 399 -6.80 -9.62 16.54
CA ASN A 399 -6.16 -8.30 16.53
C ASN A 399 -5.51 -8.01 17.89
N SER A 400 -4.41 -7.26 17.89
CA SER A 400 -3.65 -6.94 19.10
C SER A 400 -2.67 -5.79 18.86
N GLN A 401 -2.41 -4.98 19.88
CA GLN A 401 -1.22 -4.12 19.95
C GLN A 401 -0.63 -4.13 21.38
N PRO A 402 0.70 -4.03 21.52
CA PRO A 402 1.34 -3.96 22.84
C PRO A 402 1.11 -2.59 23.50
N ALA A 403 1.36 -2.50 24.81
CA ALA A 403 1.47 -1.20 25.47
C ALA A 403 2.82 -0.55 25.12
N VAL A 404 2.81 0.74 24.81
CA VAL A 404 4.00 1.53 24.51
C VAL A 404 3.97 2.81 25.32
N ASN A 405 5.03 3.04 26.09
CA ASN A 405 5.17 4.22 26.94
C ASN A 405 6.32 5.11 26.42
N GLY A 406 6.02 5.94 25.41
CA GLY A 406 6.95 6.96 24.93
C GLY A 406 8.12 6.40 24.11
N ALA A 407 7.85 5.53 23.14
CA ALA A 407 8.85 5.17 22.14
C ALA A 407 9.16 6.40 21.27
N LYS A 408 10.38 6.51 20.73
CA LYS A 408 10.72 7.61 19.80
C LYS A 408 9.86 7.50 18.54
N SER A 409 9.47 8.62 17.94
CA SER A 409 8.73 8.61 16.66
C SER A 409 9.50 7.95 15.50
N THR A 410 10.82 7.76 15.66
CA THR A 410 11.71 7.06 14.73
C THR A 410 11.99 5.61 15.14
N ASP A 411 11.29 5.08 16.13
CA ASP A 411 11.44 3.69 16.56
C ASP A 411 11.11 2.73 15.40
N PRO A 412 11.94 1.70 15.12
CA PRO A 412 11.75 0.83 13.97
C PRO A 412 10.51 -0.07 14.05
N VAL A 413 9.95 -0.28 15.25
CA VAL A 413 8.80 -1.16 15.48
C VAL A 413 7.52 -0.33 15.64
N HIS A 414 7.56 0.70 16.47
CA HIS A 414 6.38 1.48 16.88
C HIS A 414 6.35 2.90 16.30
N GLY A 415 7.44 3.38 15.70
CA GLY A 415 7.61 4.77 15.31
C GLY A 415 6.70 5.20 14.15
N TRP A 416 6.08 6.36 14.32
CA TRP A 416 5.34 7.09 13.29
C TRP A 416 5.31 8.59 13.64
N GLY A 417 4.91 9.40 12.66
CA GLY A 417 4.83 10.86 12.74
C GLY A 417 6.18 11.57 12.59
N PRO A 418 6.20 12.91 12.74
CA PRO A 418 7.40 13.72 12.60
C PRO A 418 8.56 13.26 13.52
N ARG A 419 9.80 13.51 13.10
CA ARG A 419 11.00 13.27 13.93
C ARG A 419 10.96 14.06 15.24
N ASN A 420 11.73 13.59 16.22
CA ASN A 420 11.85 14.19 17.55
C ASN A 420 10.56 14.21 18.38
N GLY A 421 9.63 13.28 18.10
CA GLY A 421 8.43 13.07 18.88
C GLY A 421 8.47 11.77 19.67
N TYR A 422 7.36 11.50 20.35
CA TYR A 422 7.11 10.29 21.12
C TYR A 422 5.75 9.69 20.78
N VAL A 423 5.69 8.37 20.72
CA VAL A 423 4.47 7.60 20.43
C VAL A 423 4.11 6.72 21.62
N TYR A 424 2.82 6.49 21.79
CA TYR A 424 2.23 5.79 22.92
C TYR A 424 1.11 4.87 22.44
N GLN A 425 0.95 3.74 23.12
CA GLN A 425 -0.09 2.75 22.85
C GLN A 425 -0.63 2.18 24.16
N LYS A 426 -1.95 2.03 24.28
CA LYS A 426 -2.58 1.16 25.29
C LYS A 426 -2.54 -0.27 24.78
N ALA A 427 -2.35 -1.23 25.68
CA ALA A 427 -2.46 -2.63 25.30
C ALA A 427 -3.90 -2.95 24.87
N TYR A 428 -4.03 -3.65 23.75
CA TYR A 428 -5.31 -4.03 23.16
C TYR A 428 -5.27 -5.48 22.72
N LEU A 429 -6.34 -6.21 22.98
CA LEU A 429 -6.56 -7.59 22.52
C LEU A 429 -7.97 -7.71 21.95
N GLU A 430 -8.10 -8.43 20.85
CA GLU A 430 -9.38 -8.81 20.26
C GLU A 430 -9.39 -10.29 19.91
N PHE A 431 -10.40 -11.03 20.35
CA PHE A 431 -10.44 -12.48 20.22
C PHE A 431 -11.86 -13.05 20.22
N PHE A 432 -12.00 -14.24 19.63
CA PHE A 432 -13.16 -15.09 19.85
C PHE A 432 -12.96 -15.99 21.06
N VAL A 433 -14.00 -16.17 21.87
CA VAL A 433 -13.96 -17.05 23.05
C VAL A 433 -15.31 -17.73 23.32
N ASP A 434 -15.24 -18.97 23.79
CA ASP A 434 -16.42 -19.71 24.26
C ASP A 434 -17.12 -18.98 25.41
N LYS A 435 -18.46 -19.04 25.43
CA LYS A 435 -19.29 -18.37 26.43
C LYS A 435 -18.89 -18.71 27.88
N LYS A 436 -18.62 -19.97 28.20
CA LYS A 436 -18.25 -20.36 29.57
C LYS A 436 -16.91 -19.75 29.97
N LYS A 437 -15.92 -19.81 29.07
CA LYS A 437 -14.60 -19.18 29.32
C LYS A 437 -14.70 -17.67 29.44
N PHE A 438 -15.57 -17.02 28.66
CA PHE A 438 -15.82 -15.60 28.79
C PHE A 438 -16.38 -15.24 30.17
N GLU A 439 -17.35 -15.98 30.70
CA GLU A 439 -17.87 -15.76 32.05
C GLU A 439 -16.81 -15.95 33.15
N GLU A 440 -15.81 -16.81 32.95
CA GLU A 440 -14.68 -16.94 33.87
C GLU A 440 -13.66 -15.79 33.75
N LEU A 441 -13.48 -15.25 32.54
CA LEU A 441 -12.61 -14.09 32.28
C LEU A 441 -13.25 -12.80 32.80
N VAL A 442 -14.56 -12.63 32.60
CA VAL A 442 -15.25 -11.38 32.93
C VAL A 442 -15.16 -11.05 34.42
N LEU A 443 -15.20 -12.08 35.28
CA LEU A 443 -15.01 -11.94 36.72
C LEU A 443 -13.63 -11.40 37.12
N ARG A 444 -12.61 -11.59 36.28
CA ARG A 444 -11.25 -11.09 36.51
C ARG A 444 -11.09 -9.68 35.94
N ILE A 445 -11.59 -9.43 34.73
CA ILE A 445 -11.47 -8.10 34.11
C ILE A 445 -12.35 -7.05 34.81
N GLU A 446 -13.54 -7.40 35.29
CA GLU A 446 -14.42 -6.46 36.03
C GLU A 446 -13.85 -6.11 37.43
N ARG A 447 -12.89 -6.87 37.95
CA ARG A 447 -12.17 -6.54 39.20
C ARG A 447 -11.05 -5.53 38.99
N ASP A 448 -10.57 -5.39 37.76
CA ASP A 448 -9.52 -4.45 37.43
C ASP A 448 -10.13 -3.16 36.86
N PRO A 449 -10.09 -2.03 37.59
CA PRO A 449 -10.67 -0.78 37.12
C PRO A 449 -9.93 -0.18 35.91
N MET A 450 -8.75 -0.69 35.57
CA MET A 450 -7.99 -0.24 34.38
C MET A 450 -8.41 -0.99 33.11
N ILE A 451 -9.20 -2.05 33.19
CA ILE A 451 -9.65 -2.81 32.02
C ILE A 451 -11.02 -2.33 31.55
N THR A 452 -11.11 -1.94 30.28
CA THR A 452 -12.38 -1.73 29.57
C THR A 452 -12.55 -2.78 28.49
N TYR A 453 -13.77 -3.30 28.31
CA TYR A 453 -14.03 -4.32 27.28
C TYR A 453 -15.37 -4.13 26.58
N TYR A 454 -15.49 -4.67 25.38
CA TYR A 454 -16.77 -4.95 24.73
C TYR A 454 -16.81 -6.43 24.33
N ALA A 455 -17.92 -7.10 24.61
CA ALA A 455 -18.16 -8.49 24.23
C ALA A 455 -19.49 -8.60 23.51
N ILE A 456 -19.52 -9.20 22.33
CA ILE A 456 -20.73 -9.32 21.52
C ILE A 456 -20.83 -10.69 20.88
N ASP A 457 -22.03 -11.27 20.90
CA ASP A 457 -22.32 -12.50 20.15
C ASP A 457 -22.80 -12.18 18.74
N LYS A 458 -22.89 -13.19 17.87
CA LYS A 458 -23.34 -13.03 16.48
C LYS A 458 -24.72 -12.35 16.38
N HIS A 459 -25.59 -12.58 17.35
CA HIS A 459 -26.95 -12.03 17.41
C HIS A 459 -27.01 -10.56 17.83
N GLY A 460 -25.88 -9.97 18.21
CA GLY A 460 -25.77 -8.55 18.56
C GLY A 460 -25.97 -8.25 20.05
N ASN A 461 -25.96 -9.26 20.92
CA ASN A 461 -26.09 -9.04 22.36
C ASN A 461 -24.76 -8.51 22.93
N LEU A 462 -24.68 -7.19 23.09
CA LEU A 462 -23.50 -6.50 23.61
C LEU A 462 -23.47 -6.51 25.15
N ARG A 463 -22.31 -6.86 25.72
CA ARG A 463 -21.97 -6.70 27.14
C ARG A 463 -20.68 -5.88 27.25
N THR A 464 -20.66 -4.90 28.15
CA THR A 464 -19.51 -4.01 28.34
C THR A 464 -19.50 -3.39 29.74
N ASN A 465 -18.32 -3.06 30.26
CA ASN A 465 -18.14 -2.20 31.43
C ASN A 465 -17.75 -0.75 31.06
N ASN A 466 -17.70 -0.42 29.77
CA ASN A 466 -17.43 0.93 29.32
C ASN A 466 -18.73 1.73 29.28
N HIS A 467 -18.82 2.72 30.16
CA HIS A 467 -19.98 3.61 30.29
C HIS A 467 -19.77 4.99 29.65
N SER A 468 -18.63 5.19 28.97
CA SER A 468 -18.35 6.43 28.24
C SER A 468 -19.00 6.40 26.86
N ASP A 469 -19.71 7.48 26.51
CA ASP A 469 -20.23 7.71 25.16
C ASP A 469 -19.12 8.10 24.15
N GLY A 470 -17.96 8.52 24.66
CA GLY A 470 -16.82 8.95 23.83
C GLY A 470 -15.85 7.81 23.47
N PRO A 471 -15.10 7.95 22.36
CA PRO A 471 -14.13 6.96 21.91
C PRO A 471 -12.94 6.86 22.88
N ASN A 472 -12.42 5.65 23.08
CA ASN A 472 -11.20 5.42 23.84
C ASN A 472 -9.99 5.46 22.90
N ALA A 473 -9.12 6.47 23.04
CA ALA A 473 -7.87 6.54 22.31
C ALA A 473 -6.90 5.46 22.78
N VAL A 474 -6.40 4.66 21.83
CA VAL A 474 -5.49 3.54 22.11
C VAL A 474 -4.11 3.72 21.49
N THR A 475 -3.94 4.64 20.53
CA THR A 475 -2.64 5.03 19.99
C THR A 475 -2.60 6.54 19.81
N TRP A 476 -1.55 7.19 20.31
CA TRP A 476 -1.36 8.63 20.17
C TRP A 476 0.12 9.01 20.10
N GLY A 477 0.38 10.22 19.62
CA GLY A 477 1.71 10.77 19.46
C GLY A 477 1.79 12.24 19.88
N VAL A 478 2.92 12.59 20.48
CA VAL A 478 3.26 13.95 20.91
C VAL A 478 4.48 14.39 20.11
N PHE A 479 4.34 15.47 19.35
CA PHE A 479 5.36 15.95 18.41
C PHE A 479 5.67 17.42 18.65
N ALA A 480 6.94 17.80 18.47
CA ALA A 480 7.36 19.18 18.62
C ALA A 480 6.58 20.11 17.66
N GLY A 481 5.99 21.18 18.20
CA GLY A 481 5.27 22.19 17.42
C GLY A 481 3.93 21.74 16.84
N LYS A 482 3.34 20.64 17.34
CA LYS A 482 2.02 20.15 16.92
C LYS A 482 1.13 19.82 18.11
N GLU A 483 -0.19 19.85 17.88
CA GLU A 483 -1.16 19.24 18.78
C GLU A 483 -0.98 17.71 18.85
N ILE A 484 -1.57 17.09 19.88
CA ILE A 484 -1.57 15.63 20.03
C ILE A 484 -2.35 15.00 18.89
N ILE A 485 -1.78 13.96 18.29
CA ILE A 485 -2.44 13.17 17.23
C ILE A 485 -2.84 11.83 17.84
N GLN A 486 -4.10 11.45 17.70
CA GLN A 486 -4.67 10.22 18.30
C GLN A 486 -5.31 9.31 17.22
N PRO A 487 -4.49 8.68 16.35
CA PRO A 487 -4.97 8.11 15.10
C PRO A 487 -5.72 6.78 15.21
N THR A 488 -5.72 6.16 16.38
CA THR A 488 -6.37 4.86 16.61
C THR A 488 -7.22 4.90 17.86
N ILE A 489 -8.47 4.48 17.72
CA ILE A 489 -9.47 4.47 18.79
C ILE A 489 -10.19 3.11 18.89
N VAL A 490 -10.87 2.93 20.02
CA VAL A 490 -11.85 1.87 20.27
C VAL A 490 -13.17 2.52 20.67
N GLU A 491 -14.26 2.15 20.01
CA GLU A 491 -15.60 2.67 20.30
C GLU A 491 -16.70 1.65 19.91
N ALA A 492 -17.86 1.75 20.55
CA ALA A 492 -18.93 0.75 20.51
C ALA A 492 -19.60 0.60 19.13
N VAL A 493 -19.95 1.68 18.45
CA VAL A 493 -20.68 1.68 17.17
C VAL A 493 -19.86 1.03 16.07
N SER A 494 -18.59 1.40 15.94
CA SER A 494 -17.64 0.75 15.03
C SER A 494 -17.45 -0.73 15.35
N PHE A 495 -17.47 -1.11 16.65
CA PHE A 495 -17.38 -2.50 17.03
C PHE A 495 -18.63 -3.30 16.63
N LEU A 496 -19.83 -2.71 16.78
CA LEU A 496 -21.09 -3.29 16.29
C LEU A 496 -21.06 -3.50 14.78
N ALA A 497 -20.55 -2.53 14.01
CA ALA A 497 -20.41 -2.64 12.57
C ALA A 497 -19.35 -3.67 12.17
N TRP A 498 -18.24 -3.77 12.90
CA TRP A 498 -17.18 -4.75 12.65
C TRP A 498 -17.63 -6.18 12.89
N LYS A 499 -18.46 -6.41 13.91
CA LYS A 499 -18.97 -7.73 14.27
C LYS A 499 -19.45 -8.54 13.07
N ASP A 500 -20.27 -7.95 12.21
CA ASP A 500 -20.90 -8.68 11.11
C ASP A 500 -19.87 -9.21 10.12
N GLU A 501 -18.86 -8.39 9.80
CA GLU A 501 -17.72 -8.83 8.99
C GLU A 501 -16.88 -9.88 9.74
N ALA A 502 -16.58 -9.67 11.02
CA ALA A 502 -15.76 -10.59 11.80
C ALA A 502 -16.36 -12.01 11.84
N PHE A 503 -17.65 -12.14 12.12
CA PHE A 503 -18.33 -13.44 12.14
C PHE A 503 -18.48 -14.04 10.75
N GLU A 504 -18.80 -13.24 9.73
CA GLU A 504 -18.94 -13.74 8.36
C GLU A 504 -17.60 -14.24 7.78
N LEU A 505 -16.46 -13.62 8.11
CA LEU A 505 -15.14 -14.14 7.71
C LEU A 505 -14.89 -15.55 8.26
N GLY A 506 -15.28 -15.82 9.52
CA GLY A 506 -15.21 -17.16 10.08
C GLY A 506 -16.18 -18.15 9.41
N MET A 507 -17.38 -17.68 9.05
CA MET A 507 -18.32 -18.49 8.26
C MET A 507 -17.81 -18.79 6.84
N GLN A 508 -17.05 -17.89 6.23
CA GLN A 508 -16.43 -18.16 4.94
C GLN A 508 -15.27 -19.14 5.05
N TRP A 509 -14.50 -19.04 6.12
CA TRP A 509 -13.49 -20.05 6.41
C TRP A 509 -14.11 -21.44 6.53
N SER A 510 -15.28 -21.57 7.18
CA SER A 510 -15.97 -22.87 7.26
C SER A 510 -16.41 -23.40 5.89
N ARG A 511 -16.83 -22.51 4.97
CA ARG A 511 -17.29 -22.84 3.61
C ARG A 511 -16.17 -23.33 2.68
N ILE A 512 -14.90 -23.17 3.06
CA ILE A 512 -13.79 -23.79 2.33
C ILE A 512 -13.85 -25.32 2.41
N TYR A 513 -14.45 -25.87 3.46
CA TYR A 513 -14.56 -27.30 3.69
C TYR A 513 -15.89 -27.84 3.18
N GLU A 514 -15.89 -29.13 2.83
CA GLU A 514 -17.08 -29.79 2.28
C GLU A 514 -18.29 -29.68 3.22
N PRO A 515 -19.50 -29.45 2.70
CA PRO A 515 -20.72 -29.49 3.47
C PRO A 515 -20.81 -30.75 4.34
N GLY A 516 -21.07 -30.59 5.64
CA GLY A 516 -21.22 -31.70 6.58
C GLY A 516 -19.93 -32.29 7.15
N SER A 517 -18.76 -31.86 6.67
CA SER A 517 -17.45 -32.26 7.23
C SER A 517 -17.30 -31.86 8.70
N VAL A 518 -16.42 -32.55 9.43
CA VAL A 518 -16.13 -32.25 10.84
C VAL A 518 -15.61 -30.82 10.99
N SER A 519 -14.69 -30.41 10.12
CA SER A 519 -14.07 -29.09 10.14
C SER A 519 -15.07 -27.97 9.89
N ARG A 520 -15.95 -28.14 8.91
CA ARG A 520 -17.00 -27.15 8.64
C ARG A 520 -17.93 -26.98 9.84
N LYS A 521 -18.45 -28.09 10.38
CA LYS A 521 -19.34 -28.07 11.56
C LYS A 521 -18.67 -27.44 12.77
N LEU A 522 -17.40 -27.74 12.99
CA LEU A 522 -16.61 -27.15 14.07
C LEU A 522 -16.54 -25.62 13.92
N LEU A 523 -16.12 -25.13 12.75
CA LEU A 523 -15.95 -23.69 12.51
C LEU A 523 -17.29 -22.94 12.53
N GLU A 524 -18.35 -23.51 11.95
CA GLU A 524 -19.71 -22.98 12.06
C GLU A 524 -20.14 -22.91 13.53
N SER A 525 -19.95 -23.97 14.31
CA SER A 525 -20.28 -23.99 15.74
C SER A 525 -19.53 -22.91 16.53
N ILE A 526 -18.24 -22.68 16.25
CA ILE A 526 -17.47 -21.62 16.91
C ILE A 526 -18.11 -20.27 16.60
N MET A 527 -18.38 -19.96 15.33
CA MET A 527 -18.97 -18.68 14.93
C MET A 527 -20.42 -18.48 15.38
N GLU A 528 -21.19 -19.53 15.58
CA GLU A 528 -22.56 -19.42 16.11
C GLU A 528 -22.61 -19.22 17.64
N THR A 529 -21.59 -19.68 18.38
CA THR A 529 -21.69 -19.78 19.85
C THR A 529 -20.71 -18.90 20.62
N PHE A 530 -19.64 -18.42 19.98
CA PHE A 530 -18.59 -17.66 20.64
C PHE A 530 -18.94 -16.18 20.74
N TYR A 531 -18.39 -15.52 21.76
CA TYR A 531 -18.32 -14.06 21.81
C TYR A 531 -17.11 -13.57 21.02
N LEU A 532 -17.30 -12.47 20.28
CA LEU A 532 -16.20 -11.60 19.88
C LEU A 532 -15.97 -10.58 21.00
N VAL A 533 -14.74 -10.52 21.52
CA VAL A 533 -14.39 -9.68 22.67
C VAL A 533 -13.21 -8.81 22.31
N ASN A 534 -13.29 -7.51 22.60
CA ASN A 534 -12.13 -6.63 22.66
C ASN A 534 -11.88 -6.12 24.08
N ILE A 535 -10.61 -6.01 24.45
CA ILE A 535 -10.13 -5.57 25.76
C ILE A 535 -9.08 -4.48 25.55
N VAL A 536 -9.18 -3.39 26.29
CA VAL A 536 -8.17 -2.33 26.41
C VAL A 536 -7.72 -2.25 27.87
N HIS A 537 -6.41 -2.35 28.10
CA HIS A 537 -5.80 -2.02 29.39
C HIS A 537 -5.37 -0.55 29.38
N ASN A 538 -5.95 0.26 30.27
CA ASN A 538 -5.78 1.71 30.24
C ASN A 538 -4.48 2.20 30.89
N ASP A 539 -3.82 1.38 31.71
CA ASP A 539 -2.44 1.63 32.12
C ASP A 539 -1.48 1.21 31.01
N PHE A 540 -1.08 2.18 30.19
CA PHE A 540 -0.12 1.98 29.10
C PHE A 540 1.34 1.88 29.60
N GLN A 541 1.59 2.09 30.89
CA GLN A 541 2.94 2.03 31.46
C GLN A 541 3.36 0.60 31.79
N ASP A 542 2.40 -0.30 32.05
CA ASP A 542 2.66 -1.71 32.30
C ASP A 542 2.36 -2.56 31.04
N PRO A 543 3.40 -3.00 30.30
CA PRO A 543 3.22 -3.76 29.06
C PRO A 543 2.64 -5.17 29.27
N GLN A 544 2.61 -5.67 30.51
CA GLN A 544 2.18 -7.04 30.83
C GLN A 544 0.81 -7.09 31.51
N ALA A 545 0.28 -5.95 31.98
CA ALA A 545 -0.92 -5.92 32.79
C ALA A 545 -2.17 -6.51 32.09
N VAL A 546 -2.31 -6.32 30.77
CA VAL A 546 -3.42 -6.92 30.00
C VAL A 546 -3.44 -8.46 30.09
N PHE A 547 -2.28 -9.09 30.24
CA PHE A 547 -2.15 -10.55 30.28
C PHE A 547 -2.41 -11.15 31.67
N ALA A 548 -2.35 -10.33 32.74
CA ALA A 548 -2.61 -10.76 34.10
C ALA A 548 -4.03 -11.33 34.27
N ALA A 549 -5.02 -10.73 33.58
CA ALA A 549 -6.40 -11.22 33.57
C ALA A 549 -6.52 -12.67 33.06
N PHE A 550 -5.56 -13.13 32.26
CA PHE A 550 -5.53 -14.48 31.70
C PHE A 550 -4.67 -15.46 32.51
N GLY A 551 -4.02 -15.00 33.58
CA GLY A 551 -3.10 -15.81 34.39
C GLY A 551 -1.75 -16.04 33.73
N LEU A 552 -1.34 -15.16 32.81
CA LEU A 552 -0.10 -15.28 32.02
C LEU A 552 1.05 -14.41 32.54
N GLU A 553 1.05 -14.05 33.83
CA GLU A 553 2.09 -13.20 34.40
C GLU A 553 3.50 -13.76 34.16
N THR A 554 4.33 -12.99 33.48
CA THR A 554 5.78 -13.15 33.57
C THR A 554 6.20 -12.53 34.91
N LYS A 555 6.87 -13.32 35.77
CA LYS A 555 7.40 -12.81 37.04
C LYS A 555 8.18 -11.53 36.74
N LYS A 556 7.77 -10.39 37.33
CA LYS A 556 8.59 -9.18 37.38
C LYS A 556 9.99 -9.63 37.80
N ALA A 557 10.99 -9.39 36.95
CA ALA A 557 12.37 -9.46 37.39
C ALA A 557 12.45 -8.49 38.57
N ASN A 558 12.59 -9.03 39.79
CA ASN A 558 12.74 -8.24 40.99
C ASN A 558 13.93 -7.30 40.77
N GLY A 559 13.63 -6.05 40.42
CA GLY A 559 14.57 -4.96 40.44
C GLY A 559 15.10 -4.89 41.86
N THR A 560 16.38 -5.20 41.99
CA THR A 560 17.13 -5.21 43.22
C THR A 560 16.97 -3.86 43.93
N ALA A 561 16.26 -3.89 45.05
CA ALA A 561 16.49 -2.96 46.13
C ALA A 561 17.91 -3.21 46.66
N ASN A 562 18.84 -2.30 46.35
CA ASN A 562 20.12 -2.00 47.00
C ASN A 562 20.60 -0.71 46.28
N GLY A 563 20.53 0.50 46.84
CA GLY A 563 21.09 0.92 48.12
C GLY A 563 22.35 1.77 47.82
N GLY A 564 22.37 3.03 48.25
CA GLY A 564 23.61 3.82 48.29
C GLY A 564 23.43 5.31 48.01
N ALA A 565 23.30 6.08 49.08
CA ALA A 565 23.69 7.49 49.07
C ALA A 565 25.16 7.63 48.67
N HIS A 566 25.47 8.59 47.79
CA HIS A 566 26.58 9.55 47.90
C HIS A 566 26.44 10.64 46.83
#